data_AF-A0A937TVT0-F1
#
_entry.id   AF-A0A937TVT0-F1
#
_cell.length_a   1.000
_cell.length_b   1.000
_cell.length_c   1.000
_cell.angle_alpha   90.00
_cell.angle_beta   90.00
_cell.angle_gamma   90.00
#
_symmetry.space_group_name_H-M   'P 1'
#
loop_
_entity.id
_entity.type
_entity.pdbx_description
1 polymer ?
#
loop_
_entity_poly.entity_id
_entity_poly.type
_entity_poly.pdbx_seq_one_letter_code
_entity_poly.pdbx_strand_id
1 'polypeptide(L)'
;VLFKNGKYSEALGHLTAALQHYAQKKLYVGWEVYEHLGLVKEALGDKVGALAEFRRALEAGAGTLTDKDEDRIKKAIERLSR
;
A
#
# COMPACT_ATOMS: atom_id res chain seq x y z
N VAL A 1 5.92 10.43 8.41
CA VAL A 1 5.45 11.25 9.56
C VAL A 1 3.92 11.28 9.64
N LEU A 2 3.19 11.48 8.54
CA LEU A 2 1.71 11.54 8.53
C LEU A 2 1.01 10.31 9.11
N PHE A 3 1.38 9.10 8.64
CA PHE A 3 0.82 7.84 9.15
C PHE A 3 1.06 7.67 10.66
N LYS A 4 2.29 7.93 11.12
CA LYS A 4 2.66 7.84 12.55
C LYS A 4 1.95 8.87 13.43
N ASN A 5 1.44 9.95 12.84
CA ASN A 5 0.70 11.00 13.53
C ASN A 5 -0.83 10.84 13.40
N GLY A 6 -1.31 9.69 12.92
CA GLY A 6 -2.74 9.41 12.75
C GLY A 6 -3.41 10.19 11.61
N LYS A 7 -2.64 10.91 10.78
CA LYS A 7 -3.17 11.74 9.69
C LYS A 7 -3.41 10.90 8.43
N TYR A 8 -4.28 9.91 8.53
CA TYR A 8 -4.48 8.90 7.48
C TYR A 8 -5.11 9.47 6.20
N SER A 9 -6.09 10.38 6.31
CA SER A 9 -6.73 10.99 5.13
C SER A 9 -5.75 11.85 4.32
N GLU A 10 -4.86 12.59 5.00
CA GLU A 10 -3.81 13.38 4.35
C GLU A 10 -2.78 12.47 3.68
N ALA A 11 -2.37 11.40 4.38
CA ALA A 11 -1.48 10.38 3.81
C ALA A 11 -2.09 9.73 2.55
N LEU A 12 -3.39 9.42 2.57
CA LEU A 12 -4.10 8.87 1.41
C LEU A 12 -4.03 9.83 0.22
N GLY A 13 -4.32 11.11 0.44
CA GLY A 13 -4.26 12.13 -0.60
C GLY A 13 -2.89 12.23 -1.25
N HIS A 14 -1.81 12.26 -0.47
CA HIS A 14 -0.45 12.31 -0.99
C HIS A 14 -0.07 11.06 -1.79
N LEU A 15 -0.42 9.88 -1.29
CA LEU A 15 -0.11 8.61 -1.96
C LEU A 15 -0.90 8.47 -3.27
N THR A 16 -2.18 8.84 -3.30
CA THR A 16 -2.99 8.83 -4.53
C THR A 16 -2.47 9.84 -5.55
N ALA A 17 -2.09 11.04 -5.13
CA ALA A 17 -1.48 12.03 -6.03
C ALA A 17 -0.15 11.52 -6.61
N ALA A 18 0.69 10.89 -5.79
CA ALA A 18 1.94 10.28 -6.25
C ALA A 18 1.68 9.21 -7.33
N LEU A 19 0.72 8.30 -7.10
CA LEU A 19 0.33 7.30 -8.10
C LEU A 19 -0.13 7.94 -9.41
N GLN A 20 -0.95 9.00 -9.36
CA GLN A 20 -1.39 9.71 -10.57
C GLN A 20 -0.21 10.30 -11.34
N HIS A 21 0.77 10.90 -10.64
CA HIS A 21 1.96 11.44 -11.27
C HIS A 21 2.84 10.36 -11.91
N TYR A 22 3.04 9.21 -11.24
CA TYR A 22 3.77 8.09 -11.82
C TYR A 22 3.05 7.53 -13.06
N ALA A 23 1.73 7.38 -13.00
CA ALA A 23 0.92 6.92 -14.12
C ALA A 23 1.00 7.86 -15.33
N GLN A 24 0.91 9.17 -15.12
CA GLN A 24 1.06 10.17 -16.19
C GLN A 24 2.43 10.08 -16.88
N LYS A 25 3.48 9.83 -16.10
CA LYS A 25 4.85 9.71 -16.60
C LYS A 25 5.22 8.31 -17.08
N LYS A 26 4.28 7.35 -17.01
CA LYS A 26 4.49 5.92 -17.30
C LYS A 26 5.70 5.34 -16.54
N LEU A 27 5.88 5.81 -15.31
CA LEU A 27 6.96 5.37 -14.44
C LEU A 27 6.51 4.16 -13.63
N TYR A 28 7.47 3.29 -13.32
CA TYR A 28 7.26 2.18 -12.41
C TYR A 28 6.98 2.70 -10.99
N VAL A 29 6.02 2.07 -10.33
CA VAL A 29 5.66 2.34 -8.94
C VAL A 29 6.15 1.18 -8.09
N GLY A 30 7.00 1.48 -7.10
CA GLY A 30 7.50 0.50 -6.15
C GLY A 30 6.39 -0.11 -5.29
N TRP A 31 6.60 -1.36 -4.88
CA TRP A 31 5.66 -2.11 -4.04
C TRP A 31 5.38 -1.42 -2.69
N GLU A 32 6.34 -0.64 -2.18
CA GLU A 32 6.24 0.12 -0.93
C GLU A 32 5.10 1.14 -0.97
N VAL A 33 4.84 1.74 -2.14
CA VAL A 33 3.75 2.72 -2.30
C VAL A 33 2.40 2.04 -2.11
N TYR A 34 2.23 0.86 -2.69
CA TYR A 34 1.01 0.07 -2.54
C TYR A 34 0.87 -0.50 -1.12
N GLU A 35 1.97 -0.93 -0.49
CA GLU A 35 1.96 -1.33 0.93
C GLU A 35 1.48 -0.17 1.82
N HIS A 36 2.06 1.02 1.65
CA HIS A 36 1.69 2.20 2.42
C HIS A 36 0.24 2.63 2.19
N LEU A 37 -0.28 2.51 0.96
CA LEU A 37 -1.69 2.73 0.68
C LEU A 37 -2.59 1.72 1.40
N GLY A 38 -2.20 0.44 1.40
CA GLY A 38 -2.90 -0.62 2.13
C GLY A 38 -3.02 -0.28 3.62
N LEU A 39 -1.91 0.09 4.26
CA LEU A 39 -1.88 0.48 5.67
C LEU A 39 -2.77 1.70 5.97
N VAL A 40 -2.71 2.73 5.12
CA VAL A 40 -3.51 3.95 5.29
C VAL A 40 -5.01 3.64 5.16
N LYS A 41 -5.39 2.86 4.15
CA LYS A 41 -6.80 2.46 3.94
C LYS A 41 -7.31 1.59 5.07
N GLU A 42 -6.50 0.66 5.57
CA GLU A 42 -6.84 -0.16 6.73
C GLU A 42 -7.10 0.72 7.96
N ALA A 43 -6.22 1.70 8.21
CA ALA A 43 -6.36 2.63 9.33
C ALA A 43 -7.61 3.54 9.22
N LEU A 44 -8.08 3.79 7.99
CA LEU A 44 -9.34 4.49 7.71
C LEU A 44 -10.58 3.57 7.76
N GLY A 45 -10.41 2.27 7.99
CA GLY A 45 -11.49 1.28 8.00
C GLY A 45 -11.89 0.76 6.61
N ASP A 46 -11.25 1.22 5.53
CA ASP A 46 -11.42 0.72 4.17
C ASP A 46 -10.68 -0.61 3.99
N LYS A 47 -11.19 -1.68 4.60
CA LYS A 47 -10.57 -3.01 4.57
C LYS A 47 -10.50 -3.60 3.16
N VAL A 48 -11.54 -3.38 2.35
CA VAL A 48 -11.61 -3.88 0.98
C VAL A 48 -10.57 -3.21 0.10
N GLY A 49 -10.47 -1.87 0.19
CA GLY A 49 -9.44 -1.12 -0.50
C GLY A 49 -8.05 -1.49 0.01
N ALA A 50 -7.86 -1.65 1.31
CA ALA A 50 -6.58 -2.05 1.88
C ALA A 50 -6.09 -3.40 1.32
N LEU A 51 -6.99 -4.39 1.28
CA LEU A 51 -6.71 -5.71 0.72
C LEU A 51 -6.29 -5.63 -0.75
N ALA A 52 -6.95 -4.77 -1.54
CA ALA A 52 -6.61 -4.58 -2.95
C ALA A 52 -5.20 -3.98 -3.12
N GLU A 53 -4.83 -2.99 -2.31
CA GLU A 53 -3.49 -2.38 -2.40
C GLU A 53 -2.39 -3.32 -1.90
N PHE A 54 -2.63 -4.13 -0.86
CA PHE A 54 -1.64 -5.13 -0.44
C PHE A 54 -1.40 -6.22 -1.50
N ARG A 55 -2.43 -6.62 -2.24
CA ARG A 55 -2.26 -7.55 -3.38
C ARG A 55 -1.41 -6.92 -4.49
N ARG A 56 -1.67 -5.66 -4.83
CA ARG A 56 -0.84 -4.91 -5.78
C ARG A 56 0.61 -4.76 -5.32
N ALA A 57 0.85 -4.62 -4.02
CA ALA A 57 2.21 -4.58 -3.48
C ALA A 57 2.96 -5.89 -3.77
N LEU A 58 2.33 -7.05 -3.59
CA LEU A 58 2.92 -8.34 -3.94
C LEU A 58 3.20 -8.45 -5.44
N GLU A 59 2.26 -8.00 -6.28
CA GLU A 59 2.43 -8.02 -7.75
C GLU A 59 3.56 -7.10 -8.20
N ALA A 60 3.61 -5.87 -7.69
CA ALA A 60 4.64 -4.90 -8.03
C ALA A 60 6.03 -5.33 -7.56
N GLY A 61 6.12 -5.99 -6.40
CA GLY A 61 7.37 -6.43 -5.79
C GLY A 61 7.79 -7.86 -6.14
N ALA A 62 7.10 -8.52 -7.06
CA ALA A 62 7.37 -9.91 -7.42
C ALA A 62 8.82 -10.07 -7.91
N GLY A 63 9.61 -10.88 -7.18
CA GLY A 63 11.03 -11.11 -7.48
C GLY A 63 11.99 -10.04 -6.94
N THR A 64 11.49 -8.97 -6.31
CA THR A 64 12.32 -7.93 -5.67
C THR A 64 12.09 -7.82 -4.16
N LEU A 65 11.00 -8.39 -3.65
CA LEU A 65 10.70 -8.44 -2.22
C LEU A 65 11.70 -9.33 -1.49
N THR A 66 12.08 -8.90 -0.28
CA THR A 66 12.73 -9.81 0.67
C THR A 66 11.68 -10.73 1.30
N ASP A 67 12.08 -11.90 1.78
CA ASP A 67 11.18 -12.82 2.49
C ASP A 67 10.42 -12.13 3.63
N LYS A 68 11.08 -11.18 4.31
CA LYS A 68 10.50 -10.41 5.40
C LYS A 68 9.42 -9.42 4.94
N ASP A 69 9.65 -8.76 3.80
CA ASP A 69 8.67 -7.82 3.25
C ASP A 69 7.46 -8.57 2.69
N GLU A 70 7.71 -9.68 2.01
CA GLU A 70 6.66 -10.56 1.49
C GLU A 70 5.79 -11.14 2.63
N ASP A 71 6.42 -11.66 3.69
CA ASP A 71 5.72 -12.16 4.89
C ASP A 71 4.87 -11.06 5.56
N ARG A 72 5.42 -9.84 5.69
CA ARG A 72 4.70 -8.69 6.26
C ARG A 72 3.44 -8.36 5.47
N ILE A 73 3.54 -8.31 4.14
CA ILE A 73 2.41 -8.01 3.26
C ILE A 73 1.38 -9.15 3.29
N LYS A 74 1.83 -10.41 3.23
CA LYS A 74 0.95 -11.59 3.34
C LYS A 74 0.16 -11.63 4.66
N LYS A 75 0.81 -11.31 5.78
CA LYS A 75 0.13 -11.20 7.09
C LYS A 75 -0.93 -10.11 7.12
N ALA A 76 -0.71 -8.98 6.43
CA ALA A 76 -1.72 -7.94 6.31
C ALA A 76 -2.94 -8.43 5.50
N ILE A 77 -2.71 -9.12 4.38
CA ILE A 77 -3.77 -9.75 3.58
C ILE A 77 -4.55 -10.77 4.41
N GLU A 78 -3.86 -11.64 5.14
CA GLU A 78 -4.49 -12.66 5.98
C GLU A 78 -5.36 -12.03 7.07
N ARG A 79 -4.83 -11.01 7.78
CA ARG A 79 -5.57 -10.28 8.82
C ARG A 79 -6.85 -9.66 8.28
N LEU A 80 -6.83 -9.14 7.05
CA LEU A 80 -7.97 -8.46 6.43
C LEU A 80 -8.95 -9.38 5.69
N SER A 81 -8.58 -10.65 5.51
CA SER A 81 -9.42 -11.66 4.82
C SER A 81 -10.22 -12.53 5.80
N ARG A 82 -10.13 -12.25 7.10
CA ARG A 82 -10.89 -12.89 8.19
C ARG A 82 -12.13 -12.08 8.51
#